data_AF-A0A0F9DM72-F1
#
_entry.id   AF-A0A0F9DM72-F1
#
_cell.length_a   1.000
_cell.length_b   1.000
_cell.length_c   1.000
_cell.angle_alpha   90.00
_cell.angle_beta   90.00
_cell.angle_gamma   90.00
#
_symmetry.space_group_name_H-M   'P 1'
#
loop_
_entity.id
_entity.type
_entity.pdbx_description
1 polymer ?
#
loop_
_entity_poly.entity_id
_entity_poly.type
_entity_poly.pdbx_seq_one_letter_code
_entity_poly.pdbx_strand_id
1 'polypeptide(L)'
;STTVSKTSDTTLNLTTATDWVDDTSDQTTDAYGYIYINAAGKIEMDNIAPDESDTSGNTTGILRYNDTGTDTTDRRCIGWFFMNATGSGELSTYEVGNLKDGDVHNSVVRTDSTQDLVNDTTYGTDLTNTQVHFYTSGRGIVNVKCHINGAHGANTEFVAILNDGSDIVASEAGGEPASLAAINSTTATPVHAESYAQGTFTFEAKARVQASTWTVEEKTMIIQEAYLIFYIFSKEEKAMKRWKRILLGAMIVGFSWAGIASAVTIRNGPAGDSQQELVVKALRDNLNTDGSWTDLGAVTTVDINGGTIDGATIGASSATTGAFTTITGSGISTTTISDAGTATQALAIEIIHETSGTPTTNIGVSMDFTAETSASNNEKLVKISVLAEDTTAGSEDGAFIISVMGAGATATEQFRVGTATISMLDNNVTNVGQIDVDSISADGSSIIVNDAIAFTGVVTTNGALTIESTFDFGTDTLTTDSANPGTATATLAEVVTYVISDNAGADEDVVTLIDGTIEGQIKRFIYLTDNETSGVAIAPSNVTIVGGAGTSTLMEDAGDFVEFTWNTALGWTLSGNIGGTIE
;
A
#
# COMPACT_ATOMS: atom_id res chain seq x y z
N SER A 1 -8.56 -15.17 1.87
CA SER A 1 -9.83 -15.86 1.58
C SER A 1 -10.93 -15.27 2.46
N THR A 2 -11.88 -14.55 1.89
CA THR A 2 -13.11 -14.16 2.58
C THR A 2 -14.03 -15.38 2.63
N THR A 3 -14.00 -16.11 3.75
CA THR A 3 -14.94 -17.20 3.98
C THR A 3 -16.33 -16.60 4.18
N VAL A 4 -17.18 -16.70 3.16
CA VAL A 4 -18.58 -16.29 3.25
C VAL A 4 -19.34 -17.41 3.96
N SER A 5 -19.39 -17.36 5.29
CA SER A 5 -20.27 -18.21 6.09
C SER A 5 -21.70 -17.68 5.99
N LYS A 6 -22.54 -18.30 5.14
CA LYS A 6 -23.98 -18.04 5.14
C LYS A 6 -24.68 -19.11 5.98
N THR A 7 -25.51 -18.66 6.91
CA THR A 7 -26.42 -19.53 7.66
C THR A 7 -27.38 -20.22 6.69
N SER A 8 -27.69 -21.49 6.93
CA SER A 8 -28.65 -22.29 6.16
C SER A 8 -29.94 -21.50 5.93
N ASP A 9 -30.39 -21.46 4.67
CA ASP A 9 -31.61 -20.81 4.16
C ASP A 9 -31.49 -19.31 3.81
N THR A 10 -30.43 -18.91 3.11
CA THR A 10 -30.43 -17.61 2.41
C THR A 10 -31.04 -17.76 1.02
N THR A 11 -32.27 -17.27 0.84
CA THR A 11 -32.85 -17.08 -0.50
C THR A 11 -32.06 -15.98 -1.21
N LEU A 12 -31.37 -16.35 -2.29
CA LEU A 12 -30.72 -15.38 -3.17
C LEU A 12 -31.79 -14.82 -4.12
N ASN A 13 -32.32 -13.63 -3.81
CA ASN A 13 -33.28 -12.94 -4.65
C ASN A 13 -32.54 -12.22 -5.79
N LEU A 14 -32.46 -12.87 -6.96
CA LEU A 14 -31.89 -12.28 -8.18
C LEU A 14 -33.04 -11.71 -9.01
N THR A 15 -33.49 -10.51 -8.65
CA THR A 15 -34.69 -9.90 -9.23
C THR A 15 -34.39 -8.59 -9.95
N THR A 16 -33.13 -8.15 -9.97
CA THR A 16 -32.76 -6.86 -10.54
C THR A 16 -31.88 -7.04 -11.78
N ALA A 17 -31.95 -6.06 -12.68
CA ALA A 17 -31.10 -6.04 -13.87
C ALA A 17 -29.60 -6.10 -13.51
N THR A 18 -29.21 -5.57 -12.34
CA THR A 18 -27.83 -5.56 -11.82
C THR A 18 -27.28 -6.91 -11.34
N ASP A 19 -28.14 -7.93 -11.30
CA ASP A 19 -27.74 -9.30 -10.96
C ASP A 19 -27.27 -10.09 -12.20
N TRP A 20 -27.43 -9.52 -13.39
CA TRP A 20 -26.98 -10.08 -14.66
C TRP A 20 -25.63 -9.50 -15.08
N VAL A 21 -24.91 -10.24 -15.91
CA VAL A 21 -23.53 -9.95 -16.34
C VAL A 21 -23.38 -8.58 -17.03
N ASP A 22 -24.40 -8.13 -17.75
CA ASP A 22 -24.40 -6.86 -18.50
C ASP A 22 -25.26 -5.75 -17.85
N ASP A 23 -25.64 -5.93 -16.58
CA ASP A 23 -26.59 -5.07 -15.86
C ASP A 23 -27.98 -4.92 -16.56
N THR A 24 -28.31 -5.81 -17.50
CA THR A 24 -29.63 -5.92 -18.13
C THR A 24 -30.24 -7.30 -17.94
N SER A 25 -31.56 -7.38 -17.85
CA SER A 25 -32.23 -8.66 -17.59
C SER A 25 -32.21 -9.56 -18.83
N ASP A 26 -31.33 -10.55 -18.84
CA ASP A 26 -31.28 -11.61 -19.88
C ASP A 26 -32.26 -12.77 -19.63
N GLN A 27 -33.25 -12.54 -18.76
CA GLN A 27 -34.32 -13.48 -18.47
C GLN A 27 -35.08 -13.85 -19.76
N THR A 28 -34.94 -15.12 -20.14
CA THR A 28 -35.56 -15.68 -21.35
C THR A 28 -36.32 -16.96 -20.98
N THR A 29 -37.40 -17.22 -21.71
CA THR A 29 -38.21 -18.44 -21.54
C THR A 29 -37.55 -19.61 -22.23
N ASP A 30 -37.59 -20.80 -21.61
CA ASP A 30 -37.08 -22.06 -22.16
C ASP A 30 -35.58 -22.03 -22.52
N ALA A 31 -34.80 -21.35 -21.68
CA ALA A 31 -33.37 -21.17 -21.87
C ALA A 31 -32.57 -21.53 -20.62
N TYR A 32 -31.31 -21.92 -20.83
CA TYR A 32 -30.37 -22.15 -19.75
C TYR A 32 -29.82 -20.82 -19.23
N GLY A 33 -29.85 -20.63 -17.92
CA GLY A 33 -29.13 -19.57 -17.22
C GLY A 33 -27.86 -20.13 -16.58
N TYR A 34 -26.79 -19.34 -16.57
CA TYR A 34 -25.49 -19.69 -16.03
C TYR A 34 -25.16 -18.74 -14.87
N ILE A 35 -24.60 -19.29 -13.80
CA ILE A 35 -24.23 -18.54 -12.59
C ILE A 35 -22.72 -18.36 -12.59
N TYR A 36 -22.28 -17.11 -12.51
CA TYR A 36 -20.89 -16.71 -12.52
C TYR A 36 -20.45 -16.12 -11.19
N ILE A 37 -19.14 -16.13 -10.95
CA ILE A 37 -18.49 -15.32 -9.94
C ILE A 37 -17.39 -14.49 -10.61
N ASN A 38 -17.45 -13.17 -10.47
CA ASN A 38 -16.43 -12.28 -11.03
C ASN A 38 -15.20 -12.18 -10.09
N ALA A 39 -14.15 -11.49 -10.55
CA ALA A 39 -12.90 -11.32 -9.77
C ALA A 39 -13.09 -10.62 -8.41
N ALA A 40 -14.15 -9.83 -8.25
CA ALA A 40 -14.51 -9.18 -6.98
C ALA A 40 -15.33 -10.10 -6.04
N GLY A 41 -15.67 -11.31 -6.47
CA GLY A 41 -16.48 -12.27 -5.71
C GLY A 41 -17.99 -12.03 -5.77
N LYS A 42 -18.47 -11.14 -6.67
CA LYS A 42 -19.91 -10.93 -6.91
C LYS A 42 -20.46 -12.10 -7.73
N ILE A 43 -21.62 -12.61 -7.34
CA ILE A 43 -22.35 -13.65 -8.07
C ILE A 43 -23.25 -12.95 -9.10
N GLU A 44 -23.16 -13.39 -10.36
CA GLU A 44 -23.88 -12.80 -11.49
C GLU A 44 -24.53 -13.91 -12.33
N MET A 45 -25.53 -13.58 -13.15
CA MET A 45 -26.19 -14.50 -14.08
C MET A 45 -26.04 -14.09 -15.54
N ASP A 46 -26.08 -15.05 -16.45
CA ASP A 46 -26.12 -14.83 -17.90
C ASP A 46 -26.96 -15.93 -18.59
N ASN A 47 -27.49 -15.67 -19.78
CA ASN A 47 -28.07 -16.72 -20.63
C ASN A 47 -27.06 -17.25 -21.67
N ILE A 48 -25.86 -16.67 -21.73
CA ILE A 48 -24.76 -17.11 -22.58
C ILE A 48 -23.97 -18.23 -21.88
N ALA A 49 -23.81 -19.35 -22.59
CA ALA A 49 -23.00 -20.47 -22.12
C ALA A 49 -21.52 -20.07 -22.01
N PRO A 50 -20.79 -20.53 -20.98
CA PRO A 50 -19.37 -20.23 -20.84
C PRO A 50 -18.58 -20.77 -22.05
N ASP A 51 -17.68 -19.95 -22.60
CA ASP A 51 -16.78 -20.33 -23.70
C ASP A 51 -15.45 -20.88 -23.14
N GLU A 52 -14.91 -21.92 -23.76
CA GLU A 52 -13.60 -22.49 -23.40
C GLU A 52 -12.42 -21.71 -24.00
N SER A 53 -12.69 -20.76 -24.89
CA SER A 53 -11.64 -20.13 -25.70
C SER A 53 -10.72 -19.15 -24.95
N ASP A 54 -11.11 -18.71 -23.75
CA ASP A 54 -10.31 -17.75 -22.99
C ASP A 54 -9.09 -18.41 -22.30
N THR A 55 -8.02 -18.45 -23.08
CA THR A 55 -6.67 -18.91 -22.70
C THR A 55 -5.74 -17.74 -22.39
N SER A 56 -6.27 -16.54 -22.09
CA SER A 56 -5.51 -15.29 -21.89
C SER A 56 -4.71 -15.22 -20.57
N GLY A 57 -4.05 -16.33 -20.19
CA GLY A 57 -2.93 -16.30 -19.23
C GLY A 57 -3.05 -17.25 -18.04
N ASN A 58 -4.18 -17.95 -17.86
CA ASN A 58 -4.33 -18.92 -16.77
C ASN A 58 -4.10 -20.36 -17.25
N THR A 59 -2.83 -20.74 -17.41
CA THR A 59 -2.44 -22.06 -17.96
C THR A 59 -2.57 -23.23 -16.97
N THR A 60 -3.11 -23.03 -15.77
CA THR A 60 -3.26 -24.07 -14.75
C THR A 60 -4.73 -24.30 -14.39
N GLY A 61 -5.38 -25.15 -15.21
CA GLY A 61 -6.76 -25.59 -15.06
C GLY A 61 -7.67 -24.89 -16.05
N ILE A 62 -8.36 -25.66 -16.90
CA ILE A 62 -9.42 -25.13 -17.77
C ILE A 62 -10.54 -24.68 -16.84
N LEU A 63 -10.62 -23.38 -16.60
CA LEU A 63 -11.65 -22.75 -15.81
C LEU A 63 -12.71 -22.26 -16.80
N ARG A 64 -13.97 -22.63 -16.56
CA ARG A 64 -15.12 -22.24 -17.39
C ARG A 64 -15.34 -20.74 -17.22
N TYR A 65 -14.70 -19.92 -18.05
CA TYR A 65 -14.85 -18.47 -18.03
C TYR A 65 -15.89 -18.03 -19.06
N ASN A 66 -16.61 -16.96 -18.76
CA ASN A 66 -17.40 -16.24 -19.76
C ASN A 66 -16.71 -14.89 -19.97
N ASP A 67 -16.15 -14.71 -21.16
CA ASP A 67 -15.74 -13.43 -21.70
C ASP A 67 -16.84 -13.00 -22.67
N THR A 68 -17.69 -12.08 -22.23
CA THR A 68 -18.76 -11.53 -23.07
C THR A 68 -18.22 -10.61 -24.18
N GLY A 69 -16.90 -10.47 -24.30
CA GLY A 69 -16.19 -9.72 -25.34
C GLY A 69 -16.31 -8.21 -25.21
N THR A 70 -17.03 -7.71 -24.20
CA THR A 70 -17.31 -6.28 -23.99
C THR A 70 -16.71 -5.73 -22.71
N ASP A 71 -16.38 -6.57 -21.74
CA ASP A 71 -15.69 -6.17 -20.52
C ASP A 71 -14.46 -7.03 -20.25
N THR A 72 -13.47 -6.47 -19.56
CA THR A 72 -12.19 -7.12 -19.27
C THR A 72 -12.27 -8.04 -18.05
N THR A 73 -13.45 -8.53 -17.68
CA THR A 73 -13.68 -9.21 -16.40
C THR A 73 -13.99 -10.68 -16.62
N ASP A 74 -12.96 -11.50 -16.44
CA ASP A 74 -13.12 -12.95 -16.50
C ASP A 74 -14.08 -13.41 -15.39
N ARG A 75 -15.18 -14.03 -15.79
CA ARG A 75 -16.23 -14.54 -14.90
C ARG A 75 -16.20 -16.04 -14.83
N ARG A 76 -15.98 -16.61 -13.64
CA ARG A 76 -15.94 -18.07 -13.48
C ARG A 76 -17.34 -18.64 -13.32
N CYS A 77 -17.77 -19.51 -14.22
CA CYS A 77 -19.03 -20.24 -14.09
C CYS A 77 -18.96 -21.20 -12.88
N ILE A 78 -19.89 -21.05 -11.94
CA ILE A 78 -20.02 -21.88 -10.74
C ILE A 78 -21.29 -22.74 -10.74
N GLY A 79 -22.23 -22.46 -11.62
CA GLY A 79 -23.52 -23.15 -11.69
C GLY A 79 -24.28 -22.86 -12.98
N TRP A 80 -25.38 -23.57 -13.18
CA TRP A 80 -26.38 -23.27 -14.21
C TRP A 80 -27.77 -23.69 -13.70
N PHE A 81 -28.81 -23.15 -14.31
CA PHE A 81 -30.22 -23.45 -14.04
C PHE A 81 -31.01 -23.38 -15.36
N PHE A 82 -32.21 -23.97 -15.40
CA PHE A 82 -33.11 -23.85 -16.55
C PHE A 82 -34.26 -22.89 -16.23
N MET A 83 -34.48 -21.90 -17.07
CA MET A 83 -35.59 -20.95 -16.98
C MET A 83 -36.80 -21.52 -17.72
N ASN A 84 -37.90 -21.74 -17.01
CA ASN A 84 -39.12 -22.30 -17.60
C ASN A 84 -39.83 -21.31 -18.56
N ALA A 85 -40.84 -21.82 -19.27
CA ALA A 85 -41.64 -21.08 -20.25
C ALA A 85 -42.36 -19.82 -19.71
N THR A 86 -42.48 -19.64 -18.39
CA THR A 86 -43.14 -18.46 -17.81
C THR A 86 -42.18 -17.32 -17.49
N GLY A 87 -40.87 -17.53 -17.69
CA GLY A 87 -39.85 -16.51 -17.44
C GLY A 87 -39.81 -16.06 -15.98
N SER A 88 -40.51 -16.74 -15.07
CA SER A 88 -40.44 -16.51 -13.63
C SER A 88 -39.52 -17.59 -13.13
N GLY A 89 -38.37 -17.24 -12.54
CA GLY A 89 -37.26 -18.13 -12.15
C GLY A 89 -37.60 -19.20 -11.11
N GLU A 90 -38.70 -19.94 -11.28
CA GLU A 90 -38.90 -21.24 -10.70
C GLU A 90 -37.84 -22.15 -11.33
N LEU A 91 -36.84 -22.51 -10.53
CA LEU A 91 -35.98 -23.64 -10.85
C LEU A 91 -36.88 -24.81 -11.22
N SER A 92 -36.76 -25.30 -12.46
CA SER A 92 -37.37 -26.56 -12.85
C SER A 92 -36.99 -27.59 -11.78
N THR A 93 -37.96 -28.09 -11.03
CA THR A 93 -37.76 -29.07 -9.94
C THR A 93 -37.19 -30.39 -10.45
N TYR A 94 -37.04 -30.50 -11.77
CA TYR A 94 -36.68 -31.67 -12.53
C TYR A 94 -35.18 -31.74 -12.87
N GLU A 95 -34.40 -30.65 -12.72
CA GLU A 95 -33.05 -30.54 -13.29
C GLU A 95 -32.13 -29.60 -12.50
N VAL A 96 -31.38 -30.12 -11.52
CA VAL A 96 -30.19 -29.39 -11.03
C VAL A 96 -29.11 -30.36 -10.57
N GLY A 97 -27.95 -30.30 -11.22
CA GLY A 97 -26.76 -31.01 -10.80
C GLY A 97 -25.56 -30.60 -11.64
N ASN A 98 -24.65 -29.81 -11.06
CA ASN A 98 -23.41 -29.42 -11.73
C ASN A 98 -22.34 -30.48 -11.41
N LEU A 99 -21.94 -31.31 -12.37
CA LEU A 99 -20.76 -32.16 -12.22
C LEU A 99 -19.53 -31.23 -12.26
N LYS A 100 -19.04 -30.90 -11.07
CA LYS A 100 -17.77 -30.22 -10.87
C LYS A 100 -16.64 -31.17 -11.26
N ASP A 101 -15.92 -30.77 -12.31
CA ASP A 101 -14.77 -31.50 -12.84
C ASP A 101 -13.76 -31.81 -11.72
N GLY A 102 -13.48 -33.10 -11.52
CA GLY A 102 -12.53 -33.60 -10.51
C GLY A 102 -13.06 -33.79 -9.08
N ASP A 103 -14.34 -33.57 -8.82
CA ASP A 103 -14.93 -33.84 -7.49
C ASP A 103 -15.56 -35.24 -7.42
N VAL A 104 -14.95 -36.13 -6.63
CA VAL A 104 -15.18 -37.59 -6.59
C VAL A 104 -16.59 -38.02 -6.13
N HIS A 105 -17.45 -37.07 -5.77
CA HIS A 105 -18.73 -37.33 -5.11
C HIS A 105 -19.93 -36.71 -5.83
N ASN A 106 -19.75 -36.15 -7.01
CA ASN A 106 -20.85 -35.47 -7.68
C ASN A 106 -21.72 -36.50 -8.42
N SER A 107 -22.90 -36.76 -7.87
CA SER A 107 -23.93 -37.61 -8.48
C SER A 107 -25.23 -36.84 -8.63
N VAL A 108 -25.79 -36.81 -9.83
CA VAL A 108 -27.15 -36.29 -10.05
C VAL A 108 -28.11 -37.46 -9.91
N VAL A 109 -29.00 -37.39 -8.92
CA VAL A 109 -30.00 -38.44 -8.66
C VAL A 109 -31.39 -37.86 -8.85
N ARG A 110 -32.18 -38.45 -9.74
CA ARG A 110 -33.59 -38.11 -9.95
C ARG A 110 -34.43 -39.35 -9.73
N THR A 111 -35.26 -39.31 -8.70
CA THR A 111 -36.27 -40.33 -8.41
C THR A 111 -37.64 -39.79 -8.76
N ASP A 112 -38.39 -40.55 -9.55
CA ASP A 112 -39.77 -40.28 -9.86
C ASP A 112 -40.63 -41.51 -9.50
N SER A 113 -41.63 -41.28 -8.67
CA SER A 113 -42.56 -42.28 -8.15
C SER A 113 -43.93 -42.26 -8.85
N THR A 114 -44.05 -41.50 -9.94
CA THR A 114 -45.25 -41.55 -10.79
C THR A 114 -45.39 -42.92 -11.44
N GLN A 115 -46.59 -43.48 -11.33
CA GLN A 115 -46.88 -44.81 -11.83
C GLN A 115 -47.10 -44.79 -13.35
N ASP A 116 -46.04 -45.09 -14.10
CA ASP A 116 -46.13 -45.19 -15.56
C ASP A 116 -46.63 -46.57 -15.97
N LEU A 117 -47.52 -46.58 -16.97
CA LEU A 117 -48.07 -47.79 -17.53
C LEU A 117 -47.35 -48.12 -18.84
N VAL A 118 -46.44 -49.08 -18.82
CA VAL A 118 -45.76 -49.55 -20.03
C VAL A 118 -46.59 -50.66 -20.66
N ASN A 119 -47.07 -50.46 -21.89
CA ASN A 119 -47.87 -51.44 -22.62
C ASN A 119 -47.44 -51.62 -24.08
N ASP A 120 -46.35 -50.97 -24.48
CA ASP A 120 -45.82 -51.05 -25.84
C ASP A 120 -44.90 -52.26 -26.06
N THR A 121 -45.04 -52.91 -27.22
CA THR A 121 -44.14 -53.99 -27.69
C THR A 121 -42.89 -53.47 -28.41
N THR A 122 -42.85 -52.15 -28.64
CA THR A 122 -41.72 -51.36 -29.14
C THR A 122 -41.28 -50.37 -28.07
N TYR A 123 -40.08 -49.79 -28.19
CA TYR A 123 -39.65 -48.75 -27.25
C TYR A 123 -40.56 -47.52 -27.41
N GLY A 124 -41.44 -47.32 -26.43
CA GLY A 124 -42.44 -46.25 -26.40
C GLY A 124 -42.02 -45.04 -25.55
N THR A 125 -42.92 -44.06 -25.46
CA THR A 125 -42.78 -42.87 -24.59
C THR A 125 -43.47 -43.04 -23.23
N ASP A 126 -43.81 -44.28 -22.87
CA ASP A 126 -44.60 -44.61 -21.69
C ASP A 126 -43.95 -44.18 -20.37
N LEU A 127 -42.61 -44.11 -20.33
CA LEU A 127 -41.86 -43.65 -19.17
C LEU A 127 -41.80 -42.12 -19.12
N THR A 128 -42.85 -41.49 -18.60
CA THR A 128 -42.90 -40.03 -18.46
C THR A 128 -41.87 -39.55 -17.43
N ASN A 129 -41.38 -38.31 -17.57
CA ASN A 129 -40.47 -37.69 -16.58
C ASN A 129 -39.18 -38.47 -16.29
N THR A 130 -38.75 -39.33 -17.23
CA THR A 130 -37.48 -40.07 -17.19
C THR A 130 -36.38 -39.42 -18.04
N GLN A 131 -36.42 -38.09 -18.15
CA GLN A 131 -35.36 -37.34 -18.79
C GLN A 131 -34.45 -36.73 -17.73
N VAL A 132 -33.14 -36.90 -17.89
CA VAL A 132 -32.15 -36.16 -17.11
C VAL A 132 -31.24 -35.41 -18.08
N HIS A 133 -31.18 -34.10 -17.87
CA HIS A 133 -30.25 -33.22 -18.55
C HIS A 133 -29.01 -33.06 -17.69
N PHE A 134 -27.83 -33.22 -18.29
CA PHE A 134 -26.59 -32.85 -17.62
C PHE A 134 -25.65 -32.14 -18.56
N TYR A 135 -24.78 -31.33 -17.96
CA TYR A 135 -23.68 -30.68 -18.63
C TYR A 135 -22.37 -31.38 -18.26
N THR A 136 -21.61 -31.84 -19.25
CA THR A 136 -20.26 -32.40 -19.06
C THR A 136 -19.20 -31.38 -19.49
N SER A 137 -18.05 -31.38 -18.82
CA SER A 137 -16.85 -30.61 -19.24
C SER A 137 -16.05 -31.29 -20.35
N GLY A 138 -16.46 -32.46 -20.84
CA GLY A 138 -15.72 -33.18 -21.89
C GLY A 138 -14.50 -33.98 -21.41
N ARG A 139 -14.27 -34.07 -20.08
CA ARG A 139 -13.02 -34.61 -19.51
C ARG A 139 -13.13 -35.99 -18.85
N GLY A 140 -14.35 -36.50 -18.65
CA GLY A 140 -14.62 -37.76 -17.95
C GLY A 140 -15.46 -38.75 -18.75
N ILE A 141 -15.43 -40.01 -18.33
CA ILE A 141 -16.46 -40.98 -18.70
C ILE A 141 -17.65 -40.71 -17.79
N VAL A 142 -18.86 -40.56 -18.33
CA VAL A 142 -20.06 -40.38 -17.53
C VAL A 142 -20.78 -41.73 -17.44
N ASN A 143 -20.96 -42.23 -16.22
CA ASN A 143 -21.80 -43.38 -15.91
C ASN A 143 -23.23 -42.91 -15.66
N VAL A 144 -24.14 -43.25 -16.55
CA VAL A 144 -25.59 -43.07 -16.38
C VAL A 144 -26.19 -44.40 -15.98
N LYS A 145 -26.88 -44.46 -14.84
CA LYS A 145 -27.62 -45.62 -14.36
C LYS A 145 -29.08 -45.24 -14.22
N CYS A 146 -30.00 -46.02 -14.76
CA CYS A 146 -31.42 -45.84 -14.47
C CYS A 146 -31.94 -47.09 -13.77
N HIS A 147 -32.41 -46.95 -12.54
CA HIS A 147 -33.05 -47.99 -11.76
C HIS A 147 -34.55 -47.89 -11.97
N ILE A 148 -35.20 -48.93 -12.50
CA ILE A 148 -36.64 -48.95 -12.74
C ILE A 148 -37.22 -50.09 -11.93
N ASN A 149 -38.15 -49.78 -11.03
CA ASN A 149 -38.81 -50.70 -10.13
C ASN A 149 -40.32 -50.71 -10.43
N GLY A 150 -40.92 -51.89 -10.53
CA GLY A 150 -42.34 -52.03 -10.85
C GLY A 150 -42.85 -53.47 -10.73
N ALA A 151 -44.17 -53.61 -10.57
CA ALA A 151 -44.83 -54.90 -10.41
C ALA A 151 -45.32 -55.46 -11.76
N HIS A 152 -44.88 -56.66 -12.14
CA HIS A 152 -45.32 -57.36 -13.36
C HIS A 152 -45.95 -58.73 -13.06
N GLY A 153 -46.78 -59.21 -13.99
CA GLY A 153 -47.26 -60.59 -14.00
C GLY A 153 -46.21 -61.56 -14.54
N ALA A 154 -46.25 -62.82 -14.10
CA ALA A 154 -45.29 -63.85 -14.52
C ALA A 154 -45.18 -63.98 -16.06
N ASN A 155 -43.96 -64.23 -16.56
CA ASN A 155 -43.61 -64.41 -17.98
C ASN A 155 -43.62 -63.15 -18.85
N THR A 156 -43.21 -62.00 -18.31
CA THR A 156 -43.13 -60.75 -19.08
C THR A 156 -41.67 -60.34 -19.24
N GLU A 157 -41.21 -60.22 -20.48
CA GLU A 157 -39.87 -59.73 -20.80
C GLU A 157 -39.90 -58.20 -20.75
N PHE A 158 -39.07 -57.64 -19.88
CA PHE A 158 -38.87 -56.20 -19.75
C PHE A 158 -37.52 -55.81 -20.31
N VAL A 159 -37.50 -54.77 -21.15
CA VAL A 159 -36.24 -54.18 -21.64
C VAL A 159 -36.28 -52.67 -21.45
N ALA A 160 -35.28 -52.14 -20.76
CA ALA A 160 -35.03 -50.71 -20.66
C ALA A 160 -33.78 -50.32 -21.44
N ILE A 161 -33.84 -49.16 -22.11
CA ILE A 161 -32.71 -48.54 -22.79
C ILE A 161 -32.53 -47.13 -22.24
N LEU A 162 -31.27 -46.73 -22.09
CA LEU A 162 -30.86 -45.33 -21.91
C LEU A 162 -30.47 -44.77 -23.28
N ASN A 163 -31.13 -43.70 -23.71
CA ASN A 163 -30.90 -43.07 -25.01
C ASN A 163 -30.37 -41.65 -24.80
N ASP A 164 -29.31 -41.25 -25.51
CA ASP A 164 -28.62 -39.95 -25.35
C ASP A 164 -29.15 -38.84 -26.26
N GLY A 165 -30.29 -39.08 -26.92
CA GLY A 165 -30.96 -38.12 -27.80
C GLY A 165 -30.46 -38.13 -29.25
N SER A 166 -29.39 -38.88 -29.56
CA SER A 166 -29.05 -39.23 -30.94
C SER A 166 -29.78 -40.52 -31.31
N ASP A 167 -30.57 -40.52 -32.40
CA ASP A 167 -31.23 -41.74 -32.87
C ASP A 167 -30.19 -42.85 -33.03
N ILE A 168 -30.30 -43.88 -32.16
CA ILE A 168 -29.33 -44.95 -31.96
C ILE A 168 -28.98 -45.62 -33.29
N VAL A 169 -27.87 -45.22 -33.90
CA VAL A 169 -27.07 -46.12 -34.72
C VAL A 169 -26.05 -46.73 -33.78
N ALA A 170 -26.50 -47.78 -33.08
CA ALA A 170 -25.68 -48.72 -32.32
C ALA A 170 -24.47 -48.09 -31.61
N SER A 171 -24.70 -47.39 -30.49
CA SER A 171 -23.58 -47.05 -29.60
C SER A 171 -22.88 -48.35 -29.15
N GLU A 172 -21.56 -48.34 -29.26
CA GLU A 172 -20.67 -49.48 -29.14
C GLU A 172 -20.54 -49.95 -27.67
N ALA A 173 -21.56 -50.64 -27.18
CA ALA A 173 -21.40 -51.73 -26.23
C ALA A 173 -22.19 -52.91 -26.80
N GLY A 174 -21.51 -53.68 -27.64
CA GLY A 174 -22.12 -54.76 -28.42
C GLY A 174 -22.98 -55.70 -27.58
N GLY A 175 -24.22 -55.88 -28.03
CA GLY A 175 -24.83 -57.21 -28.14
C GLY A 175 -25.23 -57.95 -26.87
N GLU A 176 -25.11 -57.37 -25.68
CA GLU A 176 -25.73 -57.95 -24.47
C GLU A 176 -26.76 -56.96 -23.94
N PRO A 177 -28.08 -57.19 -24.12
CA PRO A 177 -29.08 -56.52 -23.29
C PRO A 177 -28.65 -56.74 -21.84
N ALA A 178 -28.30 -55.66 -21.14
CA ALA A 178 -28.06 -55.71 -19.70
C ALA A 178 -29.33 -56.29 -19.07
N SER A 179 -29.26 -57.59 -18.74
CA SER A 179 -30.34 -58.50 -18.38
C SER A 179 -31.41 -58.81 -19.46
N LEU A 180 -31.08 -59.62 -20.47
CA LEU A 180 -32.03 -60.68 -20.85
C LEU A 180 -31.97 -61.74 -19.76
N ALA A 181 -32.69 -61.49 -18.68
CA ALA A 181 -32.94 -62.52 -17.74
C ALA A 181 -34.46 -62.65 -17.65
N ALA A 182 -34.95 -63.88 -17.82
CA ALA A 182 -36.27 -64.26 -17.39
C ALA A 182 -36.29 -64.15 -15.85
N ILE A 183 -36.28 -62.92 -15.32
CA ILE A 183 -36.24 -62.67 -13.88
C ILE A 183 -37.66 -62.33 -13.47
N ASN A 184 -38.18 -63.11 -12.54
CA ASN A 184 -39.24 -62.68 -11.64
C ASN A 184 -38.77 -61.53 -10.71
N SER A 185 -37.96 -60.58 -11.22
CA SER A 185 -37.42 -59.44 -10.48
C SER A 185 -38.25 -58.23 -10.82
N THR A 186 -38.79 -57.58 -9.81
CA THR A 186 -39.52 -56.31 -9.93
C THR A 186 -38.64 -55.14 -10.37
N THR A 187 -37.35 -55.36 -10.65
CA THR A 187 -36.37 -54.30 -10.83
C THR A 187 -35.46 -54.54 -12.03
N ALA A 188 -35.18 -53.47 -12.79
CA ALA A 188 -34.20 -53.40 -13.87
C ALA A 188 -33.26 -52.22 -13.67
N THR A 189 -31.99 -52.33 -14.07
CA THR A 189 -31.02 -51.22 -13.92
C THR A 189 -30.10 -51.10 -15.13
N PRO A 190 -30.57 -50.57 -16.27
CA PRO A 190 -29.68 -50.21 -17.39
C PRO A 190 -28.57 -49.27 -16.93
N VAL A 191 -27.36 -49.53 -17.44
CA VAL A 191 -26.16 -48.72 -17.20
C VAL A 191 -25.55 -48.37 -18.56
N HIS A 192 -25.27 -47.08 -18.78
CA HIS A 192 -24.55 -46.56 -19.93
C HIS A 192 -23.30 -45.82 -19.44
N ALA A 193 -22.18 -46.01 -20.13
CA ALA A 193 -20.91 -45.41 -19.73
C ALA A 193 -20.14 -44.98 -20.98
N GLU A 194 -20.01 -43.68 -21.20
CA GLU A 194 -19.37 -43.14 -22.40
C GLU A 194 -18.68 -41.81 -22.11
N SER A 195 -17.70 -41.45 -22.95
CA SER A 195 -17.06 -40.14 -22.93
C SER A 195 -17.86 -39.20 -23.81
N TYR A 196 -18.50 -38.22 -23.19
CA TYR A 196 -19.24 -37.18 -23.88
C TYR A 196 -18.34 -35.98 -24.10
N ALA A 197 -18.39 -35.37 -25.29
CA ALA A 197 -17.80 -34.06 -25.52
C ALA A 197 -18.40 -33.02 -24.56
N GLN A 198 -17.76 -31.87 -24.37
CA GLN A 198 -18.34 -30.82 -23.56
C GLN A 198 -19.69 -30.38 -24.15
N GLY A 199 -20.68 -30.18 -23.30
CA GLY A 199 -22.01 -29.71 -23.72
C GLY A 199 -23.14 -30.27 -22.87
N THR A 200 -24.35 -29.93 -23.27
CA THR A 200 -25.60 -30.41 -22.66
C THR A 200 -26.06 -31.67 -23.37
N PHE A 201 -26.35 -32.72 -22.60
CA PHE A 201 -26.86 -34.00 -23.10
C PHE A 201 -28.15 -34.37 -22.37
N THR A 202 -29.06 -35.02 -23.09
CA THR A 202 -30.34 -35.47 -22.56
C THR A 202 -30.38 -36.99 -22.58
N PHE A 203 -30.57 -37.60 -21.41
CA PHE A 203 -30.78 -39.04 -21.31
C PHE A 203 -32.24 -39.32 -21.11
N GLU A 204 -32.80 -40.19 -21.94
CA GLU A 204 -34.17 -40.65 -21.83
C GLU A 204 -34.19 -42.16 -21.59
N ALA A 205 -34.87 -42.59 -20.52
CA ALA A 205 -35.12 -44.00 -20.30
C ALA A 205 -36.37 -44.42 -21.10
N LYS A 206 -36.24 -45.47 -21.93
CA LYS A 206 -37.37 -46.06 -22.66
C LYS A 206 -37.56 -47.50 -22.24
N ALA A 207 -38.81 -47.94 -22.20
CA ALA A 207 -39.18 -49.31 -21.87
C ALA A 207 -40.03 -49.95 -22.97
N ARG A 208 -40.01 -51.27 -23.02
CA ARG A 208 -40.98 -52.10 -23.75
C ARG A 208 -41.31 -53.36 -22.98
N VAL A 209 -42.48 -53.94 -23.26
CA VAL A 209 -42.94 -55.20 -22.68
C VAL A 209 -43.49 -56.12 -23.77
N GLN A 210 -43.09 -57.39 -23.75
CA GLN A 210 -43.31 -58.29 -24.90
C GLN A 210 -44.76 -58.77 -25.07
N ALA A 211 -45.59 -58.80 -24.01
CA ALA A 211 -46.98 -59.28 -24.09
C ALA A 211 -47.88 -58.96 -22.87
N SER A 212 -47.72 -57.82 -22.20
CA SER A 212 -48.55 -57.46 -21.03
C SER A 212 -48.56 -55.96 -20.77
N THR A 213 -49.15 -55.57 -19.63
CA THR A 213 -49.01 -54.23 -19.06
C THR A 213 -48.09 -54.31 -17.85
N TRP A 214 -47.18 -53.35 -17.70
CA TRP A 214 -46.32 -53.21 -16.53
C TRP A 214 -46.52 -51.84 -15.89
N THR A 215 -46.70 -51.80 -14.57
CA THR A 215 -46.75 -50.55 -13.83
C THR A 215 -45.39 -50.31 -13.20
N VAL A 216 -44.68 -49.29 -13.68
CA VAL A 216 -43.46 -48.78 -13.05
C VAL A 216 -43.87 -48.01 -11.82
N GLU A 217 -43.42 -48.42 -10.65
CA GLU A 217 -43.74 -47.76 -9.38
C GLU A 217 -42.72 -46.67 -9.03
N GLU A 218 -41.46 -46.90 -9.38
CA GLU A 218 -40.38 -45.97 -9.10
C GLU A 218 -39.32 -46.06 -10.20
N LYS A 219 -38.82 -44.91 -10.64
CA LYS A 219 -37.69 -44.82 -11.57
C LYS A 219 -36.68 -43.81 -11.04
N THR A 220 -35.44 -44.26 -10.86
CA THR A 220 -34.34 -43.48 -10.30
C THR A 220 -33.18 -43.43 -11.29
N MET A 221 -32.92 -42.27 -11.91
CA MET A 221 -31.71 -42.04 -12.70
C MET A 221 -30.59 -41.46 -11.85
N ILE A 222 -29.39 -42.01 -12.03
CA ILE A 222 -28.17 -41.65 -11.33
C ILE A 222 -27.11 -41.38 -12.38
N ILE A 223 -26.62 -40.15 -12.46
CA ILE A 223 -25.51 -39.76 -13.33
C ILE A 223 -24.30 -39.49 -12.46
N GLN A 224 -23.22 -40.21 -12.73
CA GLN A 224 -21.98 -40.16 -11.97
C GLN A 224 -20.82 -39.98 -12.93
N GLU A 225 -19.92 -39.04 -12.66
CA GLU A 225 -18.64 -39.01 -13.36
C GLU A 225 -17.84 -40.24 -12.93
N ALA A 226 -17.55 -41.12 -13.88
CA ALA A 226 -16.71 -42.28 -13.65
C ALA A 226 -15.27 -41.76 -13.57
N TYR A 227 -14.62 -41.99 -12.43
CA TYR A 227 -13.17 -41.97 -12.44
C TYR A 227 -12.74 -43.02 -13.45
N LEU A 228 -12.06 -42.58 -14.51
CA LEU A 228 -11.09 -43.46 -15.12
C LEU A 228 -10.12 -43.75 -13.99
N ILE A 229 -10.33 -44.85 -13.27
CA ILE A 229 -9.28 -45.48 -12.50
C ILE A 229 -8.27 -45.84 -13.59
N PHE A 230 -7.42 -44.88 -13.94
CA PHE A 230 -6.07 -45.16 -14.30
C PHE A 230 -5.61 -45.99 -13.11
N TYR A 231 -5.67 -47.31 -13.28
CA TYR A 231 -4.64 -48.16 -12.76
C TYR A 231 -3.37 -47.53 -13.31
N ILE A 232 -2.83 -46.56 -12.57
CA ILE A 232 -1.46 -46.13 -12.66
C ILE A 232 -0.72 -47.39 -12.21
N PHE A 233 -0.53 -48.32 -13.15
CA PHE A 233 0.72 -49.03 -13.25
C PHE A 233 1.74 -47.93 -13.53
N SER A 234 2.13 -47.23 -12.47
CA SER A 234 3.30 -46.38 -12.47
C SER A 234 4.43 -47.25 -13.02
N LYS A 235 5.26 -46.63 -13.84
CA LYS A 235 6.42 -47.23 -14.47
C LYS A 235 7.38 -47.79 -13.41
N GLU A 236 7.11 -48.99 -12.92
CA GLU A 236 8.12 -49.92 -12.43
C GLU A 236 8.18 -51.12 -13.36
N GLU A 237 8.64 -50.87 -14.59
CA GLU A 237 9.06 -51.88 -15.55
C GLU A 237 10.37 -52.59 -15.13
N LYS A 238 10.65 -52.68 -13.82
CA LYS A 238 11.78 -53.44 -13.26
C LYS A 238 11.39 -54.45 -12.19
N ALA A 239 10.20 -54.37 -11.58
CA ALA A 239 9.78 -55.33 -10.56
C ALA A 239 9.02 -56.55 -11.12
N MET A 240 8.32 -56.42 -12.26
CA MET A 240 7.56 -57.53 -12.88
C MET A 240 8.35 -58.42 -13.86
N LYS A 241 9.68 -58.29 -13.94
CA LYS A 241 10.54 -59.28 -14.62
C LYS A 241 10.99 -60.44 -13.71
N ARG A 242 10.75 -60.37 -12.40
CA ARG A 242 11.15 -61.43 -11.45
C ARG A 242 10.05 -62.42 -11.06
N TRP A 243 8.79 -62.17 -11.38
CA TRP A 243 7.69 -63.11 -11.08
C TRP A 243 7.20 -63.92 -12.29
N LYS A 244 7.59 -63.55 -13.52
CA LYS A 244 7.29 -64.32 -14.74
C LYS A 244 8.30 -65.44 -15.06
N ARG A 245 9.25 -65.73 -14.16
CA ARG A 245 10.27 -66.80 -14.30
C ARG A 245 10.22 -67.90 -13.23
N ILE A 246 9.20 -67.91 -12.37
CA ILE A 246 9.00 -68.97 -11.35
C ILE A 246 7.86 -69.94 -11.73
N LEU A 247 7.06 -69.66 -12.78
CA LEU A 247 5.98 -70.55 -13.20
C LEU A 247 6.07 -71.15 -14.61
N LEU A 248 7.15 -70.89 -15.37
CA LEU A 248 7.36 -71.52 -16.69
C LEU A 248 8.83 -71.95 -16.82
N GLY A 249 9.15 -73.15 -16.33
CA GLY A 249 10.52 -73.67 -16.37
C GLY A 249 10.77 -74.94 -15.57
N ALA A 250 9.75 -75.77 -15.35
CA ALA A 250 9.92 -77.15 -14.89
C ALA A 250 9.73 -78.10 -16.08
N MET A 251 10.57 -77.96 -17.11
CA MET A 251 10.79 -79.02 -18.10
C MET A 251 12.14 -78.80 -18.77
N ILE A 252 12.98 -79.83 -18.66
CA ILE A 252 13.90 -80.29 -19.70
C ILE A 252 15.32 -79.68 -19.74
N VAL A 253 16.26 -80.61 -19.47
CA VAL A 253 17.71 -80.72 -19.71
C VAL A 253 18.70 -79.90 -18.89
N GLY A 254 19.61 -80.66 -18.26
CA GLY A 254 20.84 -80.13 -17.68
C GLY A 254 21.79 -79.60 -18.75
N PHE A 255 22.48 -78.52 -18.41
CA PHE A 255 23.78 -78.17 -18.97
C PHE A 255 24.57 -77.44 -17.89
N SER A 256 25.81 -77.89 -17.74
CA SER A 256 26.79 -77.43 -16.77
C SER A 256 27.49 -76.14 -17.19
N TRP A 257 28.12 -75.51 -16.18
CA TRP A 257 29.44 -74.86 -16.21
C TRP A 257 29.53 -73.33 -16.20
N ALA A 258 30.13 -72.87 -15.09
CA ALA A 258 31.27 -71.96 -15.00
C ALA A 258 31.13 -70.45 -15.29
N GLY A 259 31.59 -69.68 -14.29
CA GLY A 259 31.97 -68.26 -14.38
C GLY A 259 30.75 -67.33 -14.33
N ILE A 260 30.71 -66.23 -13.58
CA ILE A 260 31.79 -65.31 -13.23
C ILE A 260 31.42 -64.68 -11.87
N ALA A 261 32.41 -64.55 -11.00
CA ALA A 261 32.43 -63.65 -9.85
C ALA A 261 31.93 -62.25 -10.27
N SER A 262 31.18 -61.52 -9.45
CA SER A 262 31.78 -60.80 -8.33
C SER A 262 30.75 -60.61 -7.23
N ALA A 263 31.06 -61.21 -6.09
CA ALA A 263 30.40 -60.95 -4.84
C ALA A 263 30.61 -59.48 -4.46
N VAL A 264 29.52 -58.73 -4.35
CA VAL A 264 29.41 -57.74 -3.27
C VAL A 264 29.18 -58.57 -2.01
N THR A 265 30.27 -58.97 -1.35
CA THR A 265 30.20 -59.60 -0.03
C THR A 265 29.77 -58.54 0.97
N ILE A 266 28.46 -58.35 1.12
CA ILE A 266 27.91 -57.76 2.35
C ILE A 266 28.18 -58.81 3.43
N ARG A 267 29.21 -58.56 4.26
CA ARG A 267 29.51 -59.42 5.41
C ARG A 267 28.33 -59.33 6.37
N ASN A 268 27.44 -60.32 6.31
CA ASN A 268 26.46 -60.57 7.35
C ASN A 268 27.20 -60.71 8.68
N GLY A 269 26.98 -59.75 9.59
CA GLY A 269 27.19 -59.98 11.02
C GLY A 269 26.30 -61.13 11.52
N PRO A 270 26.51 -61.57 12.78
CA PRO A 270 25.81 -62.72 13.34
C PRO A 270 24.29 -62.57 13.19
N ALA A 271 23.63 -63.63 12.73
CA ALA A 271 22.21 -63.68 12.45
C ALA A 271 21.38 -63.13 13.62
N GLY A 272 20.73 -61.98 13.43
CA GLY A 272 19.91 -61.36 14.47
C GLY A 272 19.22 -60.05 14.11
N ASP A 273 19.75 -59.25 13.18
CA ASP A 273 19.22 -57.88 12.95
C ASP A 273 18.90 -57.60 11.48
N SER A 274 17.82 -58.21 10.96
CA SER A 274 17.30 -57.95 9.61
C SER A 274 16.62 -56.59 9.43
N GLN A 275 16.63 -55.71 10.44
CA GLN A 275 16.06 -54.37 10.34
C GLN A 275 17.09 -53.30 9.92
N GLN A 276 18.39 -53.57 10.03
CA GLN A 276 19.41 -52.56 9.74
C GLN A 276 19.65 -52.31 8.24
N GLU A 277 19.37 -53.29 7.37
CA GLU A 277 19.61 -53.15 5.92
C GLU A 277 18.47 -52.40 5.19
N LEU A 278 17.25 -52.41 5.74
CA LEU A 278 16.09 -51.69 5.20
C LEU A 278 16.22 -50.17 5.42
N VAL A 279 16.79 -49.75 6.55
CA VAL A 279 17.04 -48.34 6.88
C VAL A 279 18.09 -47.72 5.95
N VAL A 280 19.11 -48.47 5.56
CA VAL A 280 20.19 -48.01 4.66
C VAL A 280 19.73 -47.90 3.19
N LYS A 281 18.62 -48.52 2.83
CA LYS A 281 18.05 -48.42 1.46
C LYS A 281 17.17 -47.17 1.32
N ALA A 282 16.28 -46.94 2.28
CA ALA A 282 15.46 -45.72 2.31
C ALA A 282 16.30 -44.43 2.40
N LEU A 283 17.41 -44.46 3.14
CA LEU A 283 18.36 -43.33 3.20
C LEU A 283 19.14 -43.13 1.89
N ARG A 284 19.40 -44.20 1.12
CA ARG A 284 20.09 -44.12 -0.18
C ARG A 284 19.17 -43.66 -1.30
N ASP A 285 17.88 -43.97 -1.22
CA ASP A 285 16.93 -43.64 -2.29
C ASP A 285 16.63 -42.12 -2.33
N ASN A 286 16.81 -41.40 -1.21
CA ASN A 286 16.67 -39.94 -1.13
C ASN A 286 18.01 -39.16 -1.26
N LEU A 287 19.15 -39.85 -1.17
CA LEU A 287 20.47 -39.25 -1.32
C LEU A 287 20.90 -39.33 -2.79
N ASN A 288 20.99 -38.17 -3.45
CA ASN A 288 21.56 -38.10 -4.79
C ASN A 288 23.03 -38.54 -4.77
N THR A 289 23.56 -38.94 -5.92
CA THR A 289 24.93 -39.43 -6.04
C THR A 289 26.00 -38.38 -5.70
N ASP A 290 25.63 -37.11 -5.64
CA ASP A 290 26.47 -35.97 -5.22
C ASP A 290 26.33 -35.63 -3.72
N GLY A 291 25.51 -36.37 -2.98
CA GLY A 291 25.23 -36.13 -1.57
C GLY A 291 24.12 -35.10 -1.29
N SER A 292 23.45 -34.59 -2.33
CA SER A 292 22.29 -33.70 -2.15
C SER A 292 21.02 -34.47 -1.81
N TRP A 293 20.08 -33.79 -1.14
CA TRP A 293 18.74 -34.29 -0.88
C TRP A 293 17.77 -33.46 -1.72
N THR A 294 16.86 -34.11 -2.44
CA THR A 294 15.87 -33.41 -3.28
C THR A 294 14.76 -32.74 -2.46
N ASP A 295 14.47 -33.30 -1.29
CA ASP A 295 13.51 -32.77 -0.32
C ASP A 295 13.89 -33.28 1.07
N LEU A 296 14.01 -32.36 2.04
CA LEU A 296 14.27 -32.69 3.44
C LEU A 296 12.97 -32.90 4.24
N GLY A 297 11.81 -32.61 3.64
CA GLY A 297 10.52 -32.56 4.31
C GLY A 297 10.44 -31.44 5.35
N ALA A 298 9.65 -31.67 6.40
CA ALA A 298 9.55 -30.75 7.53
C ALA A 298 10.74 -30.96 8.49
N VAL A 299 11.67 -30.01 8.51
CA VAL A 299 12.78 -29.99 9.47
C VAL A 299 12.44 -29.00 10.59
N THR A 300 12.08 -29.50 11.76
CA THR A 300 11.66 -28.68 12.91
C THR A 300 12.84 -28.09 13.69
N THR A 301 14.00 -28.75 13.63
CA THR A 301 15.25 -28.28 14.24
C THR A 301 16.38 -28.53 13.24
N VAL A 302 16.79 -27.49 12.53
CA VAL A 302 17.96 -27.52 11.64
C VAL A 302 19.08 -26.73 12.30
N ASP A 303 20.28 -27.32 12.34
CA ASP A 303 21.50 -26.65 12.75
C ASP A 303 22.46 -26.60 11.56
N ILE A 304 22.80 -25.39 11.12
CA ILE A 304 23.68 -25.14 9.97
C ILE A 304 24.94 -24.44 10.50
N ASN A 305 25.94 -25.24 10.87
CA ASN A 305 27.21 -24.74 11.40
C ASN A 305 28.18 -24.22 10.31
N GLY A 306 27.74 -24.17 9.04
CA GLY A 306 28.51 -23.64 7.92
C GLY A 306 27.80 -23.83 6.57
N GLY A 307 28.26 -23.13 5.53
CA GLY A 307 27.70 -23.17 4.18
C GLY A 307 26.94 -21.89 3.80
N THR A 308 26.31 -21.90 2.61
CA THR A 308 25.44 -20.83 2.10
C THR A 308 24.00 -21.30 2.09
N ILE A 309 23.06 -20.37 2.28
CA ILE A 309 21.62 -20.60 2.06
C ILE A 309 21.28 -19.85 0.78
N ASP A 310 21.12 -20.58 -0.32
CA ASP A 310 20.90 -20.00 -1.64
C ASP A 310 19.48 -20.29 -2.11
N GLY A 311 18.80 -19.26 -2.65
CA GLY A 311 17.46 -19.41 -3.23
C GLY A 311 16.34 -19.76 -2.24
N ALA A 312 16.59 -19.74 -0.93
CA ALA A 312 15.58 -20.03 0.09
C ALA A 312 14.74 -18.78 0.41
N THR A 313 13.42 -18.93 0.40
CA THR A 313 12.51 -17.93 0.98
C THR A 313 12.39 -18.16 2.49
N ILE A 314 12.82 -17.19 3.29
CA ILE A 314 12.71 -17.24 4.76
C ILE A 314 11.43 -16.53 5.18
N GLY A 315 10.58 -17.20 5.97
CA GLY A 315 9.36 -16.61 6.55
C GLY A 315 8.13 -16.55 5.62
N ALA A 316 8.03 -17.41 4.60
CA ALA A 316 6.98 -17.36 3.57
C ALA A 316 5.53 -17.50 4.09
N SER A 317 5.23 -18.51 4.92
CA SER A 317 3.87 -18.77 5.44
C SER A 317 3.60 -18.14 6.80
N SER A 318 4.65 -17.92 7.59
CA SER A 318 4.60 -17.20 8.87
C SER A 318 5.97 -16.60 9.14
N ALA A 319 6.04 -15.27 9.13
CA ALA A 319 7.26 -14.56 9.51
C ALA A 319 7.55 -14.79 11.01
N THR A 320 8.82 -14.98 11.34
CA THR A 320 9.29 -15.12 12.73
C THR A 320 10.61 -14.36 12.91
N THR A 321 11.13 -14.32 14.14
CA THR A 321 12.34 -13.58 14.48
C THR A 321 13.61 -14.28 13.97
N GLY A 322 14.49 -13.53 13.31
CA GLY A 322 15.83 -13.98 12.93
C GLY A 322 16.89 -13.12 13.63
N ALA A 323 17.95 -13.74 14.14
CA ALA A 323 19.10 -13.04 14.72
C ALA A 323 20.29 -13.17 13.76
N PHE A 324 20.81 -12.03 13.30
CA PHE A 324 21.93 -11.97 12.37
C PHE A 324 23.03 -11.09 12.95
N THR A 325 24.29 -11.50 12.82
CA THR A 325 25.45 -10.66 13.18
C THR A 325 25.74 -9.63 12.09
N THR A 326 25.49 -9.97 10.82
CA THR A 326 25.66 -9.08 9.67
C THR A 326 24.66 -9.48 8.58
N ILE A 327 23.96 -8.50 8.03
CA ILE A 327 23.13 -8.66 6.84
C ILE A 327 23.68 -7.74 5.76
N THR A 328 24.01 -8.29 4.59
CA THR A 328 24.40 -7.52 3.41
C THR A 328 23.52 -7.94 2.25
N GLY A 329 22.90 -7.00 1.56
CA GLY A 329 21.97 -7.32 0.48
C GLY A 329 21.82 -6.13 -0.46
N SER A 330 21.64 -6.43 -1.74
CA SER A 330 21.65 -5.48 -2.84
C SER A 330 20.39 -4.60 -2.95
N GLY A 331 19.40 -4.82 -2.09
CA GLY A 331 18.13 -4.09 -2.05
C GLY A 331 17.50 -4.09 -0.65
N ILE A 332 18.32 -4.05 0.41
CA ILE A 332 17.85 -4.18 1.79
C ILE A 332 16.98 -2.99 2.23
N SER A 333 15.87 -3.35 2.90
CA SER A 333 15.09 -2.59 3.87
C SER A 333 14.13 -1.52 3.36
N THR A 334 13.01 -1.95 2.75
CA THR A 334 11.75 -1.32 3.11
C THR A 334 11.34 -1.81 4.50
N THR A 335 11.71 -1.08 5.56
CA THR A 335 11.12 -1.28 6.89
C THR A 335 9.74 -0.61 6.87
N THR A 336 8.72 -1.32 6.38
CA THR A 336 7.35 -0.80 6.41
C THR A 336 6.75 -1.07 7.78
N ILE A 337 6.63 -0.03 8.62
CA ILE A 337 5.74 -0.07 9.77
C ILE A 337 4.34 0.28 9.28
N SER A 338 3.49 -0.73 9.18
CA SER A 338 2.04 -0.54 9.02
C SER A 338 1.39 -0.63 10.40
N ASP A 339 1.66 0.34 11.28
CA ASP A 339 0.95 0.44 12.55
C ASP A 339 -0.29 1.31 12.36
N ALA A 340 -1.46 0.70 12.48
CA ALA A 340 -2.76 1.36 12.40
C ALA A 340 -3.38 1.59 13.80
N GLY A 341 -2.62 1.35 14.87
CA GLY A 341 -3.13 1.28 16.23
C GLY A 341 -2.51 2.29 17.20
N THR A 342 -3.33 3.26 17.61
CA THR A 342 -3.18 4.08 18.83
C THR A 342 -2.13 5.18 18.80
N ALA A 343 -2.36 6.21 19.62
CA ALA A 343 -1.59 7.47 19.67
C ALA A 343 -0.15 7.33 20.23
N THR A 344 0.48 6.17 20.10
CA THR A 344 1.86 5.92 20.50
C THR A 344 2.76 6.00 19.26
N GLN A 345 3.88 6.71 19.37
CA GLN A 345 4.84 6.83 18.27
C GLN A 345 5.44 5.45 17.97
N ALA A 346 5.15 4.90 16.80
CA ALA A 346 5.77 3.67 16.34
C ALA A 346 7.23 3.93 15.95
N LEU A 347 8.16 3.17 16.54
CA LEU A 347 9.59 3.31 16.28
C LEU A 347 9.97 2.61 14.97
N ALA A 348 10.10 3.38 13.89
CA ALA A 348 10.45 2.89 12.55
C ALA A 348 11.80 2.16 12.49
N ILE A 349 12.81 2.76 13.10
CA ILE A 349 14.18 2.27 13.10
C ILE A 349 14.77 2.64 14.47
N GLU A 350 15.26 1.63 15.17
CA GLU A 350 16.10 1.82 16.36
C GLU A 350 17.55 1.51 15.98
N ILE A 351 18.45 2.45 16.23
CA ILE A 351 19.90 2.24 16.06
C ILE A 351 20.52 2.30 17.45
N ILE A 352 20.98 1.15 17.95
CA ILE A 352 21.56 1.03 19.29
C ILE A 352 23.06 0.79 19.16
N HIS A 353 23.84 1.54 19.93
CA HIS A 353 25.25 1.24 20.20
C HIS A 353 25.42 0.94 21.69
N GLU A 354 25.57 -0.34 22.02
CA GLU A 354 25.88 -0.77 23.38
C GLU A 354 27.39 -0.95 23.54
N THR A 355 27.97 -0.30 24.54
CA THR A 355 29.34 -0.60 24.97
C THR A 355 29.37 -1.48 26.19
N SER A 356 30.38 -2.34 26.24
CA SER A 356 30.65 -3.21 27.39
C SER A 356 31.35 -2.49 28.55
N GLY A 357 31.42 -1.16 28.57
CA GLY A 357 32.20 -0.37 29.53
C GLY A 357 31.60 1.02 29.79
N THR A 358 32.29 1.85 30.57
CA THR A 358 31.83 3.23 30.83
C THR A 358 31.84 4.03 29.53
N PRO A 359 30.70 4.59 29.08
CA PRO A 359 30.63 5.44 27.90
C PRO A 359 31.63 6.60 28.00
N THR A 360 32.25 6.95 26.88
CA THR A 360 33.10 8.14 26.75
C THR A 360 32.39 9.19 25.91
N THR A 361 32.71 10.47 26.08
CA THR A 361 32.28 11.53 25.15
C THR A 361 32.53 11.13 23.69
N ASN A 362 31.62 11.54 22.80
CA ASN A 362 31.54 11.23 21.38
C ASN A 362 31.18 9.79 21.02
N ILE A 363 30.76 8.97 22.00
CA ILE A 363 30.16 7.69 21.67
C ILE A 363 28.76 7.87 21.11
N GLY A 364 28.38 7.06 20.12
CA GLY A 364 27.05 7.19 19.53
C GLY A 364 26.81 6.33 18.32
N VAL A 365 25.75 6.68 17.60
CA VAL A 365 25.29 6.00 16.38
C VAL A 365 25.26 6.97 15.21
N SER A 366 25.40 6.45 14.00
CA SER A 366 25.28 7.27 12.80
C SER A 366 24.69 6.51 11.61
N MET A 367 24.04 7.25 10.72
CA MET A 367 23.58 6.82 9.42
C MET A 367 24.38 7.56 8.34
N ASP A 368 25.05 6.81 7.47
CA ASP A 368 25.79 7.32 6.32
C ASP A 368 24.95 7.20 5.05
N PHE A 369 24.76 8.31 4.35
CA PHE A 369 24.14 8.35 3.03
C PHE A 369 25.24 8.35 1.97
N THR A 370 25.40 7.22 1.29
CA THR A 370 26.42 7.02 0.27
C THR A 370 25.78 7.06 -1.11
N ALA A 371 26.38 7.79 -2.05
CA ALA A 371 25.95 7.82 -3.44
C ALA A 371 27.16 7.70 -4.38
N GLU A 372 26.92 7.14 -5.56
CA GLU A 372 27.89 7.18 -6.65
C GLU A 372 28.03 8.63 -7.14
N THR A 373 29.28 9.10 -7.25
CA THR A 373 29.56 10.43 -7.79
C THR A 373 29.81 10.38 -9.30
N SER A 374 29.96 11.56 -9.92
CA SER A 374 30.37 11.66 -11.33
C SER A 374 31.75 11.05 -11.64
N ALA A 375 32.57 10.75 -10.62
CA ALA A 375 33.84 10.03 -10.77
C ALA A 375 33.67 8.50 -10.67
N SER A 376 32.44 7.98 -10.64
CA SER A 376 32.12 6.54 -10.49
C SER A 376 32.72 5.90 -9.25
N ASN A 377 32.85 6.68 -8.17
CA ASN A 377 33.17 6.19 -6.83
C ASN A 377 31.99 6.44 -5.89
N ASN A 378 31.85 5.58 -4.88
CA ASN A 378 30.83 5.73 -3.84
C ASN A 378 31.37 6.61 -2.73
N GLU A 379 30.77 7.79 -2.55
CA GLU A 379 31.17 8.76 -1.52
C GLU A 379 30.06 8.95 -0.49
N LYS A 380 30.46 9.21 0.76
CA LYS A 380 29.54 9.52 1.86
C LYS A 380 29.15 10.99 1.77
N LEU A 381 27.97 11.27 1.23
CA LEU A 381 27.50 12.64 0.99
C LEU A 381 26.97 13.29 2.26
N VAL A 382 26.24 12.54 3.08
CA VAL A 382 25.65 13.03 4.33
C VAL A 382 25.87 11.98 5.42
N LYS A 383 26.16 12.45 6.62
CA LYS A 383 26.18 11.64 7.84
C LYS A 383 25.27 12.28 8.87
N ILE A 384 24.28 11.53 9.35
CA ILE A 384 23.41 11.92 10.46
C ILE A 384 23.89 11.13 11.69
N SER A 385 24.22 11.81 12.78
CA SER A 385 24.75 11.17 13.99
C SER A 385 24.02 11.64 15.23
N VAL A 386 23.98 10.76 16.23
CA VAL A 386 23.64 11.10 17.62
C VAL A 386 24.82 10.67 18.46
N LEU A 387 25.44 11.61 19.17
CA LEU A 387 26.62 11.39 20.02
C LEU A 387 26.34 11.82 21.44
N ALA A 388 26.93 11.15 22.44
CA ALA A 388 26.96 11.64 23.81
C ALA A 388 28.02 12.75 23.93
N GLU A 389 27.63 13.95 24.35
CA GLU A 389 28.53 15.08 24.61
C GLU A 389 29.08 15.03 26.04
N ASP A 390 28.23 14.65 27.00
CA ASP A 390 28.62 14.38 28.38
C ASP A 390 28.16 12.98 28.76
N THR A 391 29.07 12.21 29.34
CA THR A 391 28.81 10.85 29.85
C THR A 391 29.02 10.77 31.36
N THR A 392 29.06 11.93 32.03
CA THR A 392 29.14 12.04 33.49
C THR A 392 27.81 11.63 34.11
N ALA A 393 27.87 10.88 35.21
CA ALA A 393 26.67 10.36 35.87
C ALA A 393 25.69 11.49 36.25
N GLY A 394 24.46 11.40 35.74
CA GLY A 394 23.39 12.37 36.00
C GLY A 394 23.41 13.61 35.09
N SER A 395 24.29 13.63 34.08
CA SER A 395 24.35 14.65 33.03
C SER A 395 24.66 13.98 31.69
N GLU A 396 23.90 12.93 31.35
CA GLU A 396 24.04 12.24 30.06
C GLU A 396 23.46 13.09 28.92
N ASP A 397 24.27 14.02 28.42
CA ASP A 397 23.90 14.94 27.36
C ASP A 397 24.18 14.35 25.98
N GLY A 398 23.27 14.57 25.04
CA GLY A 398 23.40 14.12 23.65
C GLY A 398 23.37 15.28 22.65
N ALA A 399 24.04 15.09 21.52
CA ALA A 399 23.96 15.95 20.36
C ALA A 399 23.49 15.20 19.11
N PHE A 400 22.55 15.80 18.40
CA PHE A 400 22.19 15.45 17.04
C PHE A 400 23.03 16.26 16.06
N ILE A 401 23.69 15.60 15.11
CA ILE A 401 24.66 16.22 14.20
C ILE A 401 24.36 15.81 12.77
N ILE A 402 24.32 16.77 11.86
CA ILE A 402 24.33 16.55 10.41
C ILE A 402 25.66 17.04 9.84
N SER A 403 26.39 16.13 9.20
CA SER A 403 27.60 16.43 8.44
C SER A 403 27.35 16.25 6.95
N VAL A 404 27.85 17.16 6.12
CA VAL A 404 27.64 17.14 4.66
C VAL A 404 28.99 17.28 3.95
N MET A 405 29.17 16.52 2.86
CA MET A 405 30.29 16.67 1.94
C MET A 405 30.15 17.98 1.15
N GLY A 406 31.12 18.88 1.31
CA GLY A 406 31.30 20.06 0.46
C GLY A 406 32.40 19.82 -0.58
N ALA A 407 32.10 20.06 -1.86
CA ALA A 407 33.08 20.06 -2.96
C ALA A 407 34.00 18.82 -3.05
N GLY A 408 33.49 17.63 -2.73
CA GLY A 408 34.29 16.39 -2.78
C GLY A 408 35.26 16.19 -1.62
N ALA A 409 35.21 17.03 -0.57
CA ALA A 409 35.98 16.83 0.66
C ALA A 409 35.28 15.87 1.65
N THR A 410 35.98 15.48 2.71
CA THR A 410 35.36 14.73 3.82
C THR A 410 34.16 15.51 4.39
N ALA A 411 33.05 14.82 4.67
CA ALA A 411 31.87 15.45 5.26
C ALA A 411 32.21 16.18 6.56
N THR A 412 31.84 17.46 6.63
CA THR A 412 32.03 18.32 7.80
C THR A 412 30.70 18.61 8.45
N GLU A 413 30.69 18.80 9.76
CA GLU A 413 29.50 19.22 10.51
C GLU A 413 28.95 20.53 9.96
N GLN A 414 27.65 20.57 9.68
CA GLN A 414 26.95 21.77 9.21
C GLN A 414 25.86 22.20 10.20
N PHE A 415 25.28 21.24 10.91
CA PHE A 415 24.20 21.47 11.86
C PHE A 415 24.39 20.58 13.09
N ARG A 416 24.25 21.19 14.26
CA ARG A 416 24.25 20.50 15.55
C ARG A 416 23.13 21.02 16.44
N VAL A 417 22.41 20.10 17.07
CA VAL A 417 21.53 20.38 18.20
C VAL A 417 22.13 19.66 19.40
N GLY A 418 22.81 20.41 20.26
CA GLY A 418 23.22 19.93 21.58
C GLY A 418 22.12 20.16 22.61
N THR A 419 22.36 19.80 23.86
CA THR A 419 21.35 19.92 24.93
C THR A 419 20.94 21.35 25.25
N ALA A 420 21.84 22.32 25.02
CA ALA A 420 21.60 23.74 25.31
C ALA A 420 21.75 24.67 24.09
N THR A 421 22.22 24.17 22.95
CA THR A 421 22.55 25.01 21.79
C THR A 421 22.11 24.40 20.48
N ILE A 422 21.72 25.26 19.53
CA ILE A 422 21.60 24.92 18.12
C ILE A 422 22.73 25.68 17.42
N SER A 423 23.62 24.96 16.73
CA SER A 423 24.74 25.54 15.99
C SER A 423 24.60 25.23 14.50
N MET A 424 24.81 26.25 13.66
CA MET A 424 24.95 26.15 12.22
C MET A 424 26.36 26.63 11.85
N LEU A 425 27.19 25.75 11.30
CA LEU A 425 28.64 25.97 11.25
C LEU A 425 29.10 26.89 10.10
N ASP A 426 28.27 27.10 9.07
CA ASP A 426 28.62 27.96 7.93
C ASP A 426 28.44 29.46 8.19
N ASN A 427 28.02 29.85 9.42
CA ASN A 427 27.76 31.23 9.84
C ASN A 427 26.79 32.00 8.92
N ASN A 428 26.09 31.32 8.02
CA ASN A 428 25.39 31.97 6.91
C ASN A 428 23.97 31.43 6.79
N VAL A 429 23.13 31.81 7.74
CA VAL A 429 21.69 31.57 7.65
C VAL A 429 21.08 32.57 6.64
N THR A 430 21.35 32.38 5.34
CA THR A 430 21.00 33.36 4.28
C THR A 430 19.58 33.24 3.75
N ASN A 431 18.79 32.28 4.23
CA ASN A 431 17.48 32.00 3.66
C ASN A 431 16.46 31.50 4.69
N VAL A 432 16.61 31.93 5.93
CA VAL A 432 15.47 31.98 6.84
C VAL A 432 14.60 33.13 6.35
N GLY A 433 13.30 32.90 6.16
CA GLY A 433 12.37 33.96 5.84
C GLY A 433 12.28 34.99 6.97
N GLN A 434 11.11 35.58 7.16
CA GLN A 434 10.87 36.35 8.38
C GLN A 434 11.06 35.43 9.59
N ILE A 435 12.14 35.62 10.36
CA ILE A 435 12.25 35.02 11.68
C ILE A 435 11.46 35.95 12.59
N ASP A 436 10.25 35.53 12.95
CA ASP A 436 9.49 36.18 14.02
C ASP A 436 10.18 35.86 15.35
N VAL A 437 11.30 36.54 15.59
CA VAL A 437 12.01 36.43 16.86
C VAL A 437 11.25 37.28 17.87
N ASP A 438 10.41 36.62 18.67
CA ASP A 438 9.62 37.27 19.73
C ASP A 438 10.54 37.96 20.78
N SER A 439 11.76 37.44 20.97
CA SER A 439 12.83 38.11 21.71
C SER A 439 14.22 37.68 21.26
N ILE A 440 15.07 38.63 20.84
CA ILE A 440 16.50 38.40 20.61
C ILE A 440 17.20 38.63 21.94
N SER A 441 17.46 37.57 22.69
CA SER A 441 18.26 37.62 23.92
C SER A 441 19.68 37.17 23.58
N ALA A 442 20.60 38.11 23.40
CA ALA A 442 22.02 37.80 23.37
C ALA A 442 22.55 37.70 24.81
N ASP A 443 23.11 36.56 25.18
CA ASP A 443 23.85 36.38 26.44
C ASP A 443 25.24 37.06 26.40
N GLY A 444 25.74 37.33 25.19
CA GLY A 444 26.90 38.16 24.91
C GLY A 444 26.58 39.67 24.91
N SER A 445 27.60 40.47 25.22
CA SER A 445 27.53 41.91 25.52
C SER A 445 27.04 42.82 24.38
N SER A 446 26.71 42.29 23.20
CA SER A 446 26.35 43.09 22.02
C SER A 446 25.48 42.31 21.03
N ILE A 447 24.37 42.91 20.59
CA ILE A 447 23.68 42.57 19.35
C ILE A 447 24.28 43.48 18.28
N ILE A 448 25.08 42.94 17.36
CA ILE A 448 25.64 43.71 16.24
C ILE A 448 24.67 43.61 15.08
N VAL A 449 24.06 44.73 14.72
CA VAL A 449 23.19 44.87 13.55
C VAL A 449 23.97 45.64 12.50
N ASN A 450 24.43 44.98 11.44
CA ASN A 450 25.34 45.57 10.45
C ASN A 450 24.62 46.19 9.23
N ASP A 451 23.29 46.30 9.28
CA ASP A 451 22.47 46.86 8.20
C ASP A 451 21.24 47.62 8.76
N ALA A 452 20.57 48.42 7.93
CA ALA A 452 19.46 49.28 8.34
C ALA A 452 18.22 48.48 8.78
N ILE A 453 18.19 48.03 10.05
CA ILE A 453 16.98 47.48 10.65
C ILE A 453 16.02 48.61 11.00
N ALA A 454 14.91 48.69 10.28
CA ALA A 454 13.77 49.51 10.65
C ALA A 454 13.10 48.94 11.91
N PHE A 455 13.51 49.41 13.10
CA PHE A 455 12.78 49.11 14.32
C PHE A 455 11.50 49.95 14.38
N THR A 456 10.34 49.32 14.23
CA THR A 456 9.03 49.98 14.44
C THR A 456 8.53 49.84 15.89
N GLY A 457 9.43 49.65 16.86
CA GLY A 457 9.07 49.39 18.27
C GLY A 457 10.07 49.96 19.30
N VAL A 458 9.66 49.96 20.57
CA VAL A 458 10.49 50.43 21.70
C VAL A 458 11.59 49.41 21.99
N VAL A 459 12.85 49.82 21.86
CA VAL A 459 14.01 49.01 22.27
C VAL A 459 14.32 49.31 23.73
N THR A 460 13.91 48.41 24.63
CA THR A 460 14.33 48.43 26.05
C THR A 460 15.57 47.57 26.24
N THR A 461 16.71 48.18 26.55
CA THR A 461 17.93 47.47 26.99
C THR A 461 18.16 47.65 28.48
N ASN A 462 18.66 46.62 29.15
CA ASN A 462 19.07 46.69 30.57
C ASN A 462 20.56 47.05 30.74
N GLY A 463 21.14 47.67 29.70
CA GLY A 463 22.54 48.07 29.58
C GLY A 463 22.70 49.18 28.53
N ALA A 464 23.89 49.77 28.43
CA ALA A 464 24.18 50.85 27.47
C ALA A 464 23.97 50.35 26.03
N LEU A 465 22.93 50.84 25.38
CA LEU A 465 22.71 50.65 23.95
C LEU A 465 23.62 51.63 23.19
N THR A 466 24.75 51.14 22.70
CA THR A 466 25.62 51.91 21.79
C THR A 466 25.03 51.83 20.39
N ILE A 467 24.23 52.83 20.01
CA ILE A 467 23.73 52.98 18.63
C ILE A 467 24.85 53.66 17.83
N GLU A 468 25.54 52.91 16.98
CA GLU A 468 26.64 53.41 16.15
C GLU A 468 26.16 53.97 14.79
N SER A 469 24.85 54.20 14.62
CA SER A 469 24.28 54.87 13.46
C SER A 469 23.93 56.32 13.76
N THR A 470 24.28 57.21 12.83
CA THR A 470 23.88 58.62 12.78
C THR A 470 22.38 58.74 13.01
N PHE A 471 21.95 59.32 14.12
CA PHE A 471 20.57 59.73 14.30
C PHE A 471 20.24 60.74 13.20
N ASP A 472 19.37 60.37 12.26
CA ASP A 472 18.77 61.33 11.36
C ASP A 472 17.71 62.08 12.17
N PHE A 473 18.14 63.14 12.86
CA PHE A 473 17.22 64.06 13.51
C PHE A 473 16.51 64.81 12.39
N GLY A 474 15.19 64.63 12.25
CA GLY A 474 14.40 65.31 11.22
C GLY A 474 14.72 66.81 11.11
N THR A 475 14.60 67.34 9.89
CA THR A 475 14.72 68.77 9.59
C THR A 475 13.36 69.38 9.18
N ASP A 476 12.89 70.38 9.93
CA ASP A 476 11.67 71.12 9.60
C ASP A 476 12.04 72.38 8.81
N THR A 477 11.18 72.83 7.90
CA THR A 477 11.38 74.08 7.15
C THR A 477 10.21 75.01 7.39
N LEU A 478 10.50 76.15 8.01
CA LEU A 478 9.53 77.14 8.41
C LEU A 478 9.67 78.38 7.52
N THR A 479 8.58 78.80 6.90
CA THR A 479 8.48 80.06 6.15
C THR A 479 7.63 81.03 6.95
N THR A 480 8.11 82.26 7.13
CA THR A 480 7.33 83.34 7.75
C THR A 480 6.15 83.72 6.86
N ASP A 481 5.04 84.15 7.47
CA ASP A 481 3.87 84.56 6.69
C ASP A 481 4.18 85.80 5.82
N SER A 482 3.35 86.06 4.81
CA SER A 482 3.62 87.15 3.86
C SER A 482 3.17 88.54 4.31
N ALA A 483 2.90 88.73 5.59
CA ALA A 483 2.65 90.04 6.18
C ALA A 483 3.99 90.65 6.65
N ASN A 484 4.02 91.96 6.86
CA ASN A 484 5.18 92.65 7.41
C ASN A 484 4.75 93.38 8.71
N PRO A 485 5.26 92.99 9.89
CA PRO A 485 6.16 91.85 10.12
C PRO A 485 5.43 90.49 9.96
N GLY A 486 6.13 89.51 9.39
CA GLY A 486 5.66 88.15 9.19
C GLY A 486 5.90 87.28 10.42
N THR A 487 5.05 86.29 10.64
CA THR A 487 5.13 85.42 11.82
C THR A 487 5.18 83.95 11.45
N ALA A 488 5.93 83.17 12.24
CA ALA A 488 5.86 81.71 12.19
C ALA A 488 6.08 81.07 13.57
N THR A 489 5.72 79.81 13.71
CA THR A 489 5.87 79.06 14.97
C THR A 489 6.60 77.75 14.73
N ALA A 490 7.75 77.55 15.38
CA ALA A 490 8.52 76.32 15.29
C ALA A 490 7.99 75.26 16.26
N THR A 491 7.87 74.02 15.77
CA THR A 491 7.36 72.90 16.57
C THR A 491 8.45 72.20 17.40
N LEU A 492 8.03 71.46 18.42
CA LEU A 492 8.94 70.66 19.24
C LEU A 492 9.41 69.37 18.57
N ALA A 493 8.85 68.99 17.41
CA ALA A 493 9.08 67.69 16.79
C ALA A 493 10.52 67.49 16.28
N GLU A 494 11.16 68.55 15.77
CA GLU A 494 12.41 68.39 14.99
C GLU A 494 13.57 69.22 15.54
N VAL A 495 14.77 68.65 15.68
CA VAL A 495 15.89 69.29 16.40
C VAL A 495 16.44 70.49 15.63
N VAL A 496 16.35 70.47 14.30
CA VAL A 496 16.80 71.54 13.40
C VAL A 496 15.60 72.13 12.66
N THR A 497 15.43 73.43 12.76
CA THR A 497 14.44 74.20 12.00
C THR A 497 15.17 75.13 11.05
N TYR A 498 14.95 74.95 9.75
CA TYR A 498 15.38 75.90 8.74
C TYR A 498 14.38 77.04 8.66
N VAL A 499 14.86 78.28 8.72
CA VAL A 499 14.03 79.48 8.63
C VAL A 499 14.25 80.13 7.27
N ILE A 500 13.15 80.39 6.58
CA ILE A 500 13.09 81.10 5.31
C ILE A 500 12.22 82.33 5.54
N SER A 501 12.79 83.52 5.38
CA SER A 501 12.00 84.75 5.44
C SER A 501 11.22 84.96 4.14
N ASP A 502 10.07 85.60 4.29
CA ASP A 502 9.26 86.21 3.26
C ASP A 502 10.05 87.35 2.54
N ASN A 503 9.67 87.70 1.31
CA ASN A 503 10.54 88.50 0.43
C ASN A 503 10.19 90.01 0.39
N ALA A 504 9.48 90.57 1.37
CA ALA A 504 9.06 91.97 1.26
C ALA A 504 8.72 92.68 2.58
N GLY A 505 9.73 92.98 3.41
CA GLY A 505 9.56 93.74 4.65
C GLY A 505 10.67 94.74 4.95
N ALA A 506 10.33 95.81 5.69
CA ALA A 506 11.30 96.63 6.41
C ALA A 506 11.19 96.42 7.93
N ASP A 507 10.11 95.78 8.39
CA ASP A 507 9.96 95.37 9.78
C ASP A 507 10.57 93.97 9.94
N GLU A 508 10.85 93.59 11.19
CA GLU A 508 11.51 92.33 11.53
C GLU A 508 10.50 91.17 11.59
N ASP A 509 10.74 90.11 10.81
CA ASP A 509 9.99 88.87 10.89
C ASP A 509 10.23 88.15 12.22
N VAL A 510 9.20 87.49 12.77
CA VAL A 510 9.29 86.83 14.09
C VAL A 510 8.95 85.34 14.02
N VAL A 511 9.92 84.51 14.39
CA VAL A 511 9.70 83.08 14.64
C VAL A 511 9.57 82.83 16.14
N THR A 512 8.41 82.35 16.55
CA THR A 512 8.16 81.95 17.95
C THR A 512 8.52 80.48 18.16
N LEU A 513 9.26 80.17 19.21
CA LEU A 513 9.53 78.80 19.65
C LEU A 513 8.64 78.44 20.84
N ILE A 514 7.91 77.32 20.72
CA ILE A 514 7.13 76.76 21.82
C ILE A 514 8.07 76.26 22.93
N ASP A 515 7.67 76.41 24.19
CA ASP A 515 8.37 75.89 25.37
C ASP A 515 8.69 74.38 25.25
N GLY A 516 9.92 73.99 25.60
CA GLY A 516 10.35 72.60 25.60
C GLY A 516 9.62 71.75 26.63
N THR A 517 9.63 70.43 26.44
CA THR A 517 8.97 69.47 27.36
C THR A 517 9.95 68.66 28.18
N ILE A 518 11.26 68.70 27.86
CA ILE A 518 12.30 67.85 28.46
C ILE A 518 13.56 68.67 28.75
N GLU A 519 14.10 68.57 29.97
CA GLU A 519 15.38 69.17 30.36
C GLU A 519 16.49 68.78 29.39
N GLY A 520 17.24 69.77 28.89
CA GLY A 520 18.33 69.56 27.93
C GLY A 520 17.90 69.40 26.47
N GLN A 521 16.61 69.58 26.14
CA GLN A 521 16.16 69.60 24.75
C GLN A 521 16.87 70.72 23.97
N ILE A 522 17.50 70.39 22.84
CA ILE A 522 18.21 71.35 21.98
C ILE A 522 17.33 71.69 20.77
N LYS A 523 17.31 72.97 20.37
CA LYS A 523 16.69 73.46 19.14
C LYS A 523 17.66 74.37 18.41
N ARG A 524 17.95 74.05 17.15
CA ARG A 524 18.80 74.87 16.29
C ARG A 524 17.97 75.48 15.18
N PHE A 525 18.04 76.79 15.03
CA PHE A 525 17.50 77.52 13.90
C PHE A 525 18.63 77.86 12.95
N ILE A 526 18.45 77.58 11.66
CA ILE A 526 19.41 77.95 10.62
C ILE A 526 18.69 78.84 9.62
N TYR A 527 19.19 80.05 9.42
CA TYR A 527 18.61 80.99 8.47
C TYR A 527 19.11 80.66 7.05
N LEU A 528 18.21 80.33 6.13
CA LEU A 528 18.59 79.80 4.81
C LEU A 528 18.68 80.85 3.71
N THR A 529 17.77 81.83 3.71
CA THR A 529 17.71 82.85 2.66
C THR A 529 17.33 84.17 3.26
N ASP A 530 18.14 85.17 2.98
CA ASP A 530 17.95 86.55 3.38
C ASP A 530 17.55 87.39 2.18
N ASN A 531 16.34 87.93 2.20
CA ASN A 531 15.95 89.02 1.33
C ASN A 531 15.34 90.21 2.12
N GLU A 532 15.38 90.16 3.46
CA GLU A 532 14.90 91.26 4.30
C GLU A 532 16.05 92.17 4.69
N THR A 533 15.84 93.48 4.73
CA THR A 533 16.91 94.39 5.16
C THR A 533 17.14 94.40 6.67
N SER A 534 16.25 93.77 7.43
CA SER A 534 16.17 93.88 8.89
C SER A 534 16.39 92.54 9.62
N GLY A 535 16.48 91.40 8.91
CA GLY A 535 16.70 90.07 9.48
C GLY A 535 15.46 89.44 10.15
N VAL A 536 15.63 88.23 10.70
CA VAL A 536 14.57 87.47 11.40
C VAL A 536 14.85 87.34 12.89
N ALA A 537 13.91 87.78 13.73
CA ALA A 537 13.91 87.55 15.16
C ALA A 537 13.53 86.10 15.49
N ILE A 538 14.36 85.43 16.28
CA ILE A 538 13.91 84.26 17.05
C ILE A 538 13.49 84.71 18.44
N ALA A 539 12.19 84.63 18.73
CA ALA A 539 11.59 85.08 19.99
C ALA A 539 10.88 83.92 20.72
N PRO A 540 11.59 83.14 21.55
CA PRO A 540 10.95 82.11 22.37
C PRO A 540 10.05 82.74 23.43
N SER A 541 8.91 82.10 23.73
CA SER A 541 7.90 82.61 24.66
C SER A 541 8.39 82.83 26.09
N ASN A 542 9.43 82.11 26.50
CA ASN A 542 10.05 82.16 27.83
C ASN A 542 11.57 82.00 27.71
N VAL A 543 12.30 83.10 27.52
CA VAL A 543 13.78 83.11 27.49
C VAL A 543 14.34 83.77 28.73
N THR A 544 15.27 83.08 29.38
CA THR A 544 16.22 83.73 30.28
C THR A 544 17.54 83.86 29.52
N ILE A 545 17.80 85.00 28.88
CA ILE A 545 19.11 85.25 28.26
C ILE A 545 20.09 85.49 29.41
N VAL A 546 21.01 84.54 29.61
CA VAL A 546 22.03 84.64 30.66
C VAL A 546 23.03 85.72 30.25
N GLY A 547 22.77 86.98 30.61
CA GLY A 547 23.72 88.09 30.41
C GLY A 547 23.14 89.44 30.00
N GLY A 548 21.85 89.58 29.70
CA GLY A 548 21.27 90.85 29.27
C GLY A 548 19.75 90.82 29.16
N ALA A 549 19.11 91.99 29.18
CA ALA A 549 17.65 92.16 29.12
C ALA A 549 17.07 92.02 27.69
N GLY A 550 17.70 91.19 26.87
CA GLY A 550 17.29 90.92 25.50
C GLY A 550 16.12 89.96 25.43
N THR A 551 15.24 90.13 24.43
CA THR A 551 14.02 89.31 24.24
C THR A 551 14.05 88.44 23.01
N SER A 552 15.03 88.62 22.11
CA SER A 552 15.14 87.91 20.83
C SER A 552 16.61 87.72 20.42
N THR A 553 16.85 86.90 19.40
CA THR A 553 18.13 86.87 18.69
C THR A 553 17.86 87.07 17.21
N LEU A 554 18.48 88.10 16.65
CA LEU A 554 18.31 88.49 15.26
C LEU A 554 19.29 87.70 14.38
N MET A 555 18.79 87.06 13.32
CA MET A 555 19.59 86.43 12.28
C MET A 555 19.57 87.34 11.05
N GLU A 556 20.72 87.91 10.69
CA GLU A 556 20.83 88.97 9.67
C GLU A 556 21.27 88.40 8.32
N ASP A 557 22.12 87.36 8.31
CA ASP A 557 22.71 86.80 7.09
C ASP A 557 22.30 85.33 6.87
N ALA A 558 22.14 84.94 5.59
CA ALA A 558 21.95 83.54 5.24
C ALA A 558 23.15 82.69 5.69
N GLY A 559 22.90 81.67 6.50
CA GLY A 559 23.91 80.83 7.15
C GLY A 559 24.09 81.12 8.65
N ASP A 560 23.48 82.19 9.17
CA ASP A 560 23.39 82.43 10.61
C ASP A 560 22.64 81.29 11.29
N PHE A 561 23.06 80.95 12.51
CA PHE A 561 22.30 80.03 13.33
C PHE A 561 22.30 80.42 14.80
N VAL A 562 21.19 80.07 15.44
CA VAL A 562 21.02 80.18 16.89
C VAL A 562 20.59 78.83 17.44
N GLU A 563 21.16 78.46 18.57
CA GLU A 563 20.87 77.21 19.26
C GLU A 563 20.39 77.51 20.67
N PHE A 564 19.25 76.93 21.02
CA PHE A 564 18.66 77.03 22.34
C PHE A 564 18.63 75.66 23.01
N THR A 565 18.88 75.65 24.32
CA THR A 565 18.73 74.48 25.19
C THR A 565 17.61 74.77 26.21
N TRP A 566 16.62 73.88 26.29
CA TRP A 566 15.52 73.98 27.24
C TRP A 566 15.97 73.57 28.64
N ASN A 567 15.73 74.43 29.61
CA ASN A 567 15.87 74.15 31.02
C ASN A 567 14.50 74.31 31.69
N THR A 568 14.04 73.27 32.37
CA THR A 568 12.71 73.24 33.02
C THR A 568 12.54 74.31 34.11
N ALA A 569 13.63 74.86 34.65
CA ALA A 569 13.61 75.93 35.64
C ALA A 569 13.79 77.34 35.04
N LEU A 570 14.51 77.47 33.92
CA LEU A 570 14.93 78.76 33.33
C LEU A 570 14.29 79.06 31.96
N GLY A 571 13.54 78.10 31.40
CA GLY A 571 13.02 78.18 30.03
C GLY A 571 14.10 77.90 28.99
N TRP A 572 13.94 78.47 27.79
CA TRP A 572 14.95 78.37 26.74
C TRP A 572 16.17 79.23 27.11
N THR A 573 17.36 78.64 26.98
CA THR A 573 18.64 79.31 27.19
C THR A 573 19.46 79.24 25.90
N LEU A 574 20.04 80.36 25.47
CA LEU A 574 20.88 80.39 24.28
C LEU A 574 22.19 79.62 24.55
N SER A 575 22.42 78.53 23.81
CA SER A 575 23.61 77.67 23.93
C SER A 575 24.61 77.86 22.78
N GLY A 576 24.19 78.44 21.67
CA GLY A 576 25.06 78.75 20.53
C GLY A 576 24.50 79.89 19.68
N ASN A 577 25.38 80.75 19.19
CA ASN A 577 25.04 81.80 18.23
C ASN A 577 26.25 82.02 17.32
N ILE A 578 26.05 81.83 16.01
CA ILE A 578 27.03 82.18 14.99
C ILE A 578 26.34 83.09 13.98
N GLY A 579 26.85 84.32 13.88
CA GLY A 579 26.41 85.32 12.91
C GLY A 579 25.27 86.22 13.41
N GLY A 580 24.36 85.70 14.24
CA GLY A 580 23.24 86.49 14.77
C GLY A 580 23.62 87.54 15.81
N THR A 581 22.92 88.67 15.81
CA THR A 581 23.03 89.72 16.84
C THR A 581 22.06 89.41 17.99
N ILE A 582 22.53 89.44 19.23
CA ILE A 582 21.66 89.31 20.41
C ILE A 582 21.12 90.71 20.75
N GLU A 583 19.81 90.92 20.58
CA GLU A 583 19.13 92.19 20.89
C GLU A 583 18.62 92.26 22.33
#